data_AF-A0A9W9I871-F1
#
_entry.id   AF-A0A9W9I871-F1
#
_cell.length_a   1.000
_cell.length_b   1.000
_cell.length_c   1.000
_cell.angle_alpha   90.00
_cell.angle_beta   90.00
_cell.angle_gamma   90.00
#
_symmetry.space_group_name_H-M   'P 1'
#
loop_
_entity.id
_entity.type
_entity.pdbx_description
1 polymer ?
#
loop_
_entity_poly.entity_id
_entity_poly.type
_entity_poly.pdbx_seq_one_letter_code
_entity_poly.pdbx_strand_id
1 'polypeptide(L)'
;MSSTTELASAFIEGAPPGELPDVVADQATHADTESGVIDVQALTSDGTDIISSLAPAFERYNEKQLATVKLPGSSQEVIVSEFNKVEGNRYFDPESQTSFEVDHTTQTASATQSFPLESQNADLIKSLLKSLGVHAREHYPSCSYGVYPAEDDSAVAILLVANRYSPNNFWNGRFRAIYQVPVSSTSTTLTGKIHVDVHYYEDGNVALNTTKPINLSVPSVSAESIISRIATAERDYQEELNRAFVRTADGAFKGLRRQLPITRQKVEWEKVGGYRLGQDISGSRGITRQTRAPSPIPPFTEVAAAMIGQFSRFVNSGAGLEKTLRLVQAVAQIAAVFTVGSTAVRLTTAKLQLALTRRFFRFFGFLESFQRVSALLGKAGMGTVAGWLDLAKWTCFGLYFVLEDLTMLHAMGVYAVSWEAEVMRQANTFWFYALALSLAGTLYRFFSAPVLPPNSKKGARKNEKSVPAGPDTAALVRQAIVDSCDLLIPAELLDWMPTGDLVLGVTMVVSTVVSGRDIWVGV
;
A
#
# COMPACT_ATOMS: atom_id res chain seq x y z
N MET A 1 3.29 12.83 -20.11
CA MET A 1 2.21 12.40 -19.20
C MET A 1 1.11 11.89 -20.09
N SER A 2 0.57 10.69 -19.83
CA SER A 2 -0.60 10.19 -20.57
C SER A 2 -1.74 11.19 -20.42
N SER A 3 -2.49 11.44 -21.50
CA SER A 3 -3.69 12.27 -21.43
C SER A 3 -4.68 11.67 -20.42
N THR A 4 -5.48 12.51 -19.75
CA THR A 4 -6.53 12.06 -18.81
C THR A 4 -7.45 11.00 -19.45
N THR A 5 -7.72 11.14 -20.74
CA THR A 5 -8.47 10.20 -21.59
C THR A 5 -7.78 8.85 -21.78
N GLU A 6 -6.45 8.80 -21.91
CA GLU A 6 -5.71 7.53 -21.99
C GLU A 6 -5.78 6.74 -20.67
N LEU A 7 -5.67 7.45 -19.54
CA LEU A 7 -5.78 6.81 -18.22
C LEU A 7 -7.20 6.26 -17.98
N ALA A 8 -8.22 7.06 -18.30
CA ALA A 8 -9.61 6.65 -18.19
C ALA A 8 -9.94 5.47 -19.13
N SER A 9 -9.38 5.47 -20.34
CA SER A 9 -9.51 4.35 -21.29
C SER A 9 -8.88 3.07 -20.73
N ALA A 10 -7.72 3.16 -20.08
CA ALA A 10 -7.06 2.01 -19.46
C ALA A 10 -7.86 1.42 -18.29
N PHE A 11 -8.57 2.24 -17.51
CA PHE A 11 -9.47 1.75 -16.46
C PHE A 11 -10.67 1.00 -17.03
N ILE A 12 -11.28 1.51 -18.11
CA ILE A 12 -12.37 0.83 -18.82
C ILE A 12 -11.90 -0.53 -19.37
N GLU A 13 -10.76 -0.55 -20.06
CA GLU A 13 -10.20 -1.77 -20.64
C GLU A 13 -9.77 -2.81 -19.57
N GLY A 14 -9.47 -2.34 -18.35
CA GLY A 14 -9.05 -3.14 -17.20
C GLY A 14 -10.19 -3.63 -16.30
N ALA A 15 -11.45 -3.23 -16.56
CA ALA A 15 -12.57 -3.54 -15.69
C ALA A 15 -12.83 -5.06 -15.55
N PRO A 16 -13.08 -5.58 -14.33
CA PRO A 16 -13.50 -6.96 -14.15
C PRO A 16 -14.81 -7.27 -14.90
N PRO A 17 -15.02 -8.53 -15.31
CA PRO A 17 -16.24 -8.90 -16.03
C PRO A 17 -17.48 -8.72 -15.15
N GLY A 18 -18.49 -8.02 -15.66
CA GLY A 18 -19.74 -7.77 -14.94
C GLY A 18 -19.74 -6.52 -14.05
N GLU A 19 -18.61 -5.81 -13.95
CA GLU A 19 -18.43 -4.62 -13.10
C GLU A 19 -18.14 -3.36 -13.91
N LEU A 20 -18.22 -3.43 -15.25
CA LEU A 20 -18.02 -2.28 -16.12
C LEU A 20 -18.96 -1.11 -15.78
N PRO A 21 -20.27 -1.32 -15.50
CA PRO A 21 -21.15 -0.22 -15.06
C PRO A 21 -20.66 0.43 -13.76
N ASP A 22 -20.15 -0.35 -12.81
CA ASP A 22 -19.67 0.16 -11.52
C ASP A 22 -18.38 0.98 -11.68
N VAL A 23 -17.49 0.56 -12.60
CA VAL A 23 -16.27 1.32 -12.95
C VAL A 23 -16.61 2.65 -13.64
N VAL A 24 -17.75 2.71 -14.34
CA VAL A 24 -18.14 3.83 -15.23
C VAL A 24 -19.12 4.81 -14.58
N ALA A 25 -19.88 4.39 -13.57
CA ALA A 25 -21.04 5.11 -13.06
C ALA A 25 -20.77 6.56 -12.62
N ASP A 26 -21.49 7.48 -13.28
CA ASP A 26 -22.22 8.62 -12.72
C ASP A 26 -23.64 8.64 -13.33
N GLN A 27 -24.68 8.41 -12.51
CA GLN A 27 -25.94 9.19 -12.43
C GLN A 27 -27.07 8.46 -11.66
N ALA A 28 -27.56 9.14 -10.62
CA ALA A 28 -28.97 9.27 -10.26
C ALA A 28 -29.82 7.99 -10.02
N THR A 29 -29.69 7.38 -8.85
CA THR A 29 -30.84 6.93 -8.00
C THR A 29 -30.31 6.48 -6.65
N HIS A 30 -30.95 6.93 -5.57
CA HIS A 30 -30.61 6.72 -4.14
C HIS A 30 -29.63 7.71 -3.51
N ALA A 31 -30.22 8.76 -2.93
CA ALA A 31 -29.59 9.75 -2.07
C ALA A 31 -29.31 9.25 -0.62
N ASP A 32 -29.37 7.94 -0.32
CA ASP A 32 -29.41 7.45 1.07
C ASP A 32 -28.53 6.22 1.38
N THR A 33 -27.45 5.96 0.64
CA THR A 33 -26.54 4.85 1.01
C THR A 33 -25.07 5.27 0.93
N GLU A 34 -24.44 5.41 2.10
CA GLU A 34 -22.99 5.33 2.27
C GLU A 34 -22.49 3.96 1.79
N SER A 35 -21.98 3.86 0.56
CA SER A 35 -20.88 2.97 0.13
C SER A 35 -20.65 3.09 -1.39
N GLY A 36 -19.38 3.18 -1.79
CA GLY A 36 -18.89 3.47 -3.15
C GLY A 36 -19.46 2.58 -4.25
N VAL A 37 -19.48 3.03 -5.50
CA VAL A 37 -18.31 3.20 -6.38
C VAL A 37 -18.46 4.45 -7.25
N ILE A 38 -17.44 5.31 -7.31
CA ILE A 38 -17.41 6.54 -8.13
C ILE A 38 -15.96 6.77 -8.60
N ASP A 39 -15.53 6.15 -9.70
CA ASP A 39 -14.10 6.17 -10.06
C ASP A 39 -13.77 7.02 -11.30
N VAL A 40 -14.23 6.71 -12.52
CA VAL A 40 -13.65 7.40 -13.70
C VAL A 40 -14.11 8.87 -13.85
N GLN A 41 -15.37 9.19 -13.54
CA GLN A 41 -15.87 10.57 -13.67
C GLN A 41 -15.47 11.47 -12.48
N ALA A 42 -15.36 10.94 -11.25
CA ALA A 42 -14.89 11.72 -10.11
C ALA A 42 -13.37 11.97 -10.13
N LEU A 43 -12.60 11.08 -10.75
CA LEU A 43 -11.14 11.24 -10.89
C LEU A 43 -10.74 12.17 -12.05
N THR A 44 -11.69 12.62 -12.88
CA THR A 44 -11.41 13.48 -14.03
C THR A 44 -12.10 14.84 -13.84
N SER A 45 -11.31 15.92 -13.90
CA SER A 45 -11.78 17.30 -13.65
C SER A 45 -12.74 17.85 -14.71
N ASP A 46 -12.93 17.11 -15.81
CA ASP A 46 -13.48 17.64 -17.06
C ASP A 46 -14.97 17.28 -17.27
N GLY A 47 -15.62 16.63 -16.30
CA GLY A 47 -17.06 16.38 -16.31
C GLY A 47 -17.57 15.47 -17.43
N THR A 48 -18.90 15.44 -17.60
CA THR A 48 -19.69 14.50 -18.43
C THR A 48 -19.29 14.38 -19.91
N ASP A 49 -18.48 15.30 -20.44
CA ASP A 49 -18.05 15.30 -21.84
C ASP A 49 -16.99 14.23 -22.16
N ILE A 50 -16.32 13.66 -21.15
CA ILE A 50 -15.26 12.65 -21.37
C ILE A 50 -15.80 11.31 -21.87
N ILE A 51 -17.05 10.93 -21.55
CA ILE A 51 -17.62 9.62 -21.90
C ILE A 51 -17.65 9.41 -23.42
N SER A 52 -18.01 10.47 -24.16
CA SER A 52 -18.02 10.44 -25.63
C SER A 52 -16.64 10.13 -26.23
N SER A 53 -15.58 10.63 -25.60
CA SER A 53 -14.19 10.38 -25.99
C SER A 53 -13.70 8.97 -25.63
N LEU A 54 -14.38 8.30 -24.70
CA LEU A 54 -14.06 6.95 -24.23
C LEU A 54 -14.80 5.85 -24.99
N ALA A 55 -15.73 6.20 -25.90
CA ALA A 55 -16.47 5.23 -26.72
C ALA A 55 -15.58 4.17 -27.39
N PRO A 56 -14.39 4.49 -27.96
CA PRO A 56 -13.49 3.48 -28.52
C PRO A 56 -12.94 2.49 -27.47
N ALA A 57 -12.77 2.91 -26.22
CA ALA A 57 -12.31 2.04 -25.14
C ALA A 57 -13.40 1.04 -24.72
N PHE A 58 -14.66 1.49 -24.68
CA PHE A 58 -15.82 0.63 -24.45
C PHE A 58 -15.97 -0.44 -25.53
N GLU A 59 -15.83 -0.05 -26.79
CA GLU A 59 -15.85 -0.96 -27.93
C GLU A 59 -14.78 -2.04 -27.81
N ARG A 60 -13.52 -1.65 -27.60
CA ARG A 60 -12.40 -2.58 -27.38
C ARG A 60 -12.62 -3.50 -26.20
N TYR A 61 -13.14 -2.97 -25.08
CA TYR A 61 -13.46 -3.78 -23.91
C TYR A 61 -14.52 -4.84 -24.25
N ASN A 62 -15.62 -4.42 -24.87
CA ASN A 62 -16.74 -5.30 -25.20
C ASN A 62 -16.33 -6.40 -26.19
N GLU A 63 -15.59 -6.05 -27.24
CA GLU A 63 -15.10 -7.02 -28.23
C GLU A 63 -14.10 -8.00 -27.62
N LYS A 64 -13.12 -7.50 -26.85
CA LYS A 64 -12.10 -8.35 -26.20
C LYS A 64 -12.72 -9.28 -25.15
N GLN A 65 -13.67 -8.77 -24.37
CA GLN A 65 -14.34 -9.51 -23.31
C GLN A 65 -15.47 -10.41 -23.83
N LEU A 66 -15.75 -10.40 -25.13
CA LEU A 66 -16.87 -11.11 -25.75
C LEU A 66 -18.17 -10.82 -24.99
N ALA A 67 -18.47 -9.52 -24.82
CA ALA A 67 -19.64 -9.07 -24.10
C ALA A 67 -20.91 -9.68 -24.70
N THR A 68 -21.86 -10.04 -23.83
CA THR A 68 -23.13 -10.64 -24.24
C THR A 68 -24.24 -9.61 -24.15
N VAL A 69 -25.04 -9.48 -25.21
CA VAL A 69 -26.15 -8.52 -25.30
C VAL A 69 -27.44 -9.23 -25.67
N LYS A 70 -28.58 -8.73 -25.18
CA LYS A 70 -29.90 -9.30 -25.50
C LYS A 70 -30.51 -8.59 -26.70
N LEU A 71 -30.94 -9.36 -27.69
CA LEU A 71 -31.66 -8.80 -28.83
C LEU A 71 -33.09 -8.40 -28.44
N PRO A 72 -33.62 -7.26 -28.95
CA PRO A 72 -35.01 -6.87 -28.76
C PRO A 72 -35.98 -7.99 -29.16
N GLY A 73 -36.75 -8.50 -28.20
CA GLY A 73 -37.74 -9.56 -28.42
C GLY A 73 -37.20 -11.00 -28.39
N SER A 74 -35.91 -11.21 -28.15
CA SER A 74 -35.32 -12.54 -27.92
C SER A 74 -34.95 -12.74 -26.45
N SER A 75 -35.05 -13.98 -25.96
CA SER A 75 -34.55 -14.37 -24.65
C SER A 75 -33.07 -14.79 -24.66
N GLN A 76 -32.49 -15.01 -25.84
CA GLN A 76 -31.11 -15.44 -25.99
C GLN A 76 -30.16 -14.23 -26.05
N GLU A 77 -28.98 -14.43 -25.47
CA GLU A 77 -27.88 -13.46 -25.49
C GLU A 77 -26.92 -13.78 -26.64
N VAL A 78 -26.57 -12.76 -27.42
CA VAL A 78 -25.63 -12.84 -28.54
C VAL A 78 -24.29 -12.20 -28.17
N ILE A 79 -23.22 -12.69 -28.80
CA ILE A 79 -21.84 -12.26 -28.52
C ILE A 79 -21.49 -11.01 -29.36
N VAL A 80 -20.74 -10.09 -28.76
CA VAL A 80 -20.09 -8.97 -29.44
C VAL A 80 -18.59 -9.27 -29.56
N SER A 81 -18.07 -9.32 -30.79
CA SER A 81 -16.67 -9.67 -31.08
C SER A 81 -16.17 -9.03 -32.38
N GLU A 82 -14.86 -9.02 -32.57
CA GLU A 82 -14.24 -8.58 -33.83
C GLU A 82 -14.65 -9.47 -35.02
N PHE A 83 -14.99 -10.75 -34.78
CA PHE A 83 -15.34 -11.71 -35.83
C PHE A 83 -16.75 -11.53 -36.40
N ASN A 84 -17.63 -10.87 -35.66
CA ASN A 84 -19.02 -10.69 -36.07
C ASN A 84 -19.39 -9.23 -36.32
N LYS A 85 -18.39 -8.38 -36.48
CA LYS A 85 -18.53 -6.98 -36.82
C LYS A 85 -18.75 -6.81 -38.31
N VAL A 86 -19.78 -6.07 -38.70
CA VAL A 86 -20.10 -5.76 -40.10
C VAL A 86 -19.50 -4.41 -40.47
N GLU A 87 -20.02 -3.33 -39.88
CA GLU A 87 -19.56 -1.95 -40.11
C GLU A 87 -19.92 -1.08 -38.90
N GLY A 88 -18.99 -0.23 -38.46
CA GLY A 88 -19.17 0.62 -37.28
C GLY A 88 -19.57 -0.21 -36.05
N ASN A 89 -20.69 0.14 -35.42
CA ASN A 89 -21.21 -0.52 -34.22
C ASN A 89 -22.22 -1.64 -34.53
N ARG A 90 -22.27 -2.12 -35.78
CA ARG A 90 -23.22 -3.14 -36.21
C ARG A 90 -22.56 -4.51 -36.23
N TYR A 91 -23.22 -5.46 -35.56
CA TYR A 91 -22.79 -6.84 -35.43
C TYR A 91 -23.85 -7.77 -36.03
N PHE A 92 -23.47 -9.00 -36.36
CA PHE A 92 -24.40 -10.01 -36.84
C PHE A 92 -24.36 -11.29 -36.00
N ASP A 93 -25.48 -11.99 -35.97
CA ASP A 93 -25.62 -13.29 -35.35
C ASP A 93 -26.08 -14.35 -36.38
N PRO A 94 -25.28 -15.39 -36.64
CA PRO A 94 -25.61 -16.43 -37.62
C PRO A 94 -26.68 -17.42 -37.14
N GLU A 95 -26.95 -17.53 -35.83
CA GLU A 95 -28.03 -18.39 -35.32
C GLU A 95 -29.41 -17.77 -35.62
N SER A 96 -29.58 -16.49 -35.30
CA SER A 96 -30.82 -15.75 -35.55
C SER A 96 -30.88 -15.11 -36.95
N GLN A 97 -29.80 -15.18 -37.73
CA GLN A 97 -29.67 -14.53 -39.05
C GLN A 97 -30.09 -13.05 -39.00
N THR A 98 -29.63 -12.35 -37.95
CA THR A 98 -30.02 -10.98 -37.63
C THR A 98 -28.77 -10.14 -37.39
N SER A 99 -28.74 -8.95 -37.97
CA SER A 99 -27.79 -7.89 -37.63
C SER A 99 -28.41 -6.91 -36.65
N PHE A 100 -27.59 -6.29 -35.80
CA PHE A 100 -28.03 -5.41 -34.72
C PHE A 100 -26.94 -4.37 -34.42
N GLU A 101 -27.35 -3.19 -33.97
CA GLU A 101 -26.43 -2.15 -33.50
C GLU A 101 -26.24 -2.26 -32.00
N VAL A 102 -25.01 -2.07 -31.53
CA VAL A 102 -24.66 -2.11 -30.11
C VAL A 102 -24.29 -0.71 -29.63
N ASP A 103 -24.94 -0.25 -28.57
CA ASP A 103 -24.41 0.85 -27.77
C ASP A 103 -23.38 0.29 -26.79
N HIS A 104 -22.10 0.54 -27.06
CA HIS A 104 -20.99 0.03 -26.26
C HIS A 104 -20.93 0.60 -24.85
N THR A 105 -21.55 1.76 -24.59
CA THR A 105 -21.57 2.40 -23.28
C THR A 105 -22.59 1.72 -22.36
N THR A 106 -23.79 1.47 -22.90
CA THR A 106 -24.89 0.85 -22.13
C THR A 106 -24.96 -0.66 -22.27
N GLN A 107 -24.16 -1.26 -23.16
CA GLN A 107 -24.18 -2.68 -23.51
C GLN A 107 -25.58 -3.15 -23.96
N THR A 108 -26.29 -2.33 -24.73
CA THR A 108 -27.63 -2.65 -25.24
C THR A 108 -27.63 -2.84 -26.76
N ALA A 109 -28.46 -3.77 -27.25
CA ALA A 109 -28.64 -4.02 -28.68
C ALA A 109 -29.92 -3.37 -29.20
N SER A 110 -29.86 -2.79 -30.41
CA SER A 110 -30.96 -2.10 -31.07
C SER A 110 -30.94 -2.31 -32.59
N ALA A 111 -31.92 -1.72 -33.30
CA ALA A 111 -31.99 -1.68 -34.76
C ALA A 111 -31.80 -3.05 -35.46
N THR A 112 -32.55 -4.07 -35.03
CA THR A 112 -32.44 -5.42 -35.60
C THR A 112 -32.90 -5.47 -37.06
N GLN A 113 -32.10 -6.11 -37.92
CA GLN A 113 -32.38 -6.30 -39.35
C GLN A 113 -32.03 -7.72 -39.79
N SER A 114 -32.80 -8.32 -40.70
CA SER A 114 -32.45 -9.65 -41.23
C SER A 114 -31.14 -9.59 -42.00
N PHE A 115 -30.21 -10.48 -41.67
CA PHE A 115 -28.89 -10.59 -42.29
C PHE A 115 -28.55 -12.08 -42.51
N PRO A 116 -28.71 -12.60 -43.74
CA PRO A 116 -28.39 -13.98 -44.03
C PRO A 116 -26.87 -14.22 -43.97
N LEU A 117 -26.45 -15.39 -43.50
CA LEU A 117 -25.05 -15.79 -43.49
C LEU A 117 -24.56 -16.05 -44.92
N GLU A 118 -23.71 -15.16 -45.44
CA GLU A 118 -23.03 -15.30 -46.72
C GLU A 118 -21.59 -15.81 -46.49
N SER A 119 -21.37 -17.10 -46.68
CA SER A 119 -20.05 -17.74 -46.55
C SER A 119 -20.00 -19.00 -47.42
N GLN A 120 -18.84 -19.29 -48.01
CA GLN A 120 -18.54 -20.54 -48.73
C GLN A 120 -18.59 -21.75 -47.77
N ASN A 121 -18.39 -21.51 -46.47
CA ASN A 121 -18.36 -22.51 -45.41
C ASN A 121 -19.68 -22.57 -44.60
N ALA A 122 -20.78 -22.03 -45.13
CA ALA A 122 -22.04 -21.90 -44.41
C ALA A 122 -22.58 -23.23 -43.82
N ASP A 123 -22.39 -24.35 -44.52
CA ASP A 123 -22.82 -25.67 -44.03
C ASP A 123 -22.00 -26.15 -42.84
N LEU A 124 -20.68 -25.91 -42.88
CA LEU A 124 -19.78 -26.21 -41.76
C LEU A 124 -20.10 -25.34 -40.55
N ILE A 125 -20.34 -24.04 -40.76
CA ILE A 125 -20.72 -23.10 -39.70
C ILE A 125 -22.01 -23.54 -39.01
N LYS A 126 -23.06 -23.87 -39.78
CA LYS A 126 -24.34 -24.37 -39.24
C LYS A 126 -24.17 -25.67 -38.47
N SER A 127 -23.35 -26.59 -38.98
CA SER A 127 -23.06 -27.87 -38.32
C SER A 127 -22.32 -27.67 -36.99
N LEU A 128 -21.29 -26.81 -36.99
CA LEU A 128 -20.53 -26.44 -35.81
C LEU A 128 -21.41 -25.73 -34.78
N LEU A 129 -22.22 -24.77 -35.18
CA LEU A 129 -23.13 -24.04 -34.30
C LEU A 129 -24.09 -24.99 -33.58
N LYS A 130 -24.67 -25.96 -34.31
CA LYS A 130 -25.56 -26.97 -33.72
C LYS A 130 -24.82 -27.86 -32.71
N SER A 131 -23.64 -28.37 -33.07
CA SER A 131 -22.86 -29.27 -32.20
C SER A 131 -22.31 -28.53 -30.97
N LEU A 132 -21.83 -27.29 -31.16
CA LEU A 132 -21.37 -26.41 -30.09
C LEU A 132 -22.50 -26.06 -29.14
N GLY A 133 -23.72 -25.80 -29.64
CA GLY A 133 -24.87 -25.51 -28.78
C GLY A 133 -25.30 -26.69 -27.91
N VAL A 134 -25.06 -27.93 -28.33
CA VAL A 134 -25.23 -29.11 -27.46
C VAL A 134 -24.15 -29.14 -26.39
N HIS A 135 -22.88 -29.06 -26.79
CA HIS A 135 -21.72 -29.05 -25.87
C HIS A 135 -21.83 -27.94 -24.82
N ALA A 136 -22.16 -26.71 -25.25
CA ALA A 136 -22.23 -25.53 -24.39
C ALA A 136 -23.31 -25.68 -23.32
N ARG A 137 -24.51 -26.14 -23.67
CA ARG A 137 -25.62 -26.33 -22.73
C ARG A 137 -25.40 -27.48 -21.75
N GLU A 138 -24.63 -28.51 -22.15
CA GLU A 138 -24.28 -29.62 -21.26
C GLU A 138 -23.25 -29.23 -20.19
N HIS A 139 -22.29 -28.36 -20.55
CA HIS A 139 -21.14 -28.05 -19.68
C HIS A 139 -21.21 -26.69 -18.98
N TYR A 140 -21.95 -25.72 -19.53
CA TYR A 140 -21.98 -24.34 -19.05
C TYR A 140 -23.43 -23.90 -18.73
N PRO A 141 -23.78 -23.66 -17.45
CA PRO A 141 -25.14 -23.31 -17.05
C PRO A 141 -25.70 -22.02 -17.65
N SER A 142 -24.82 -21.03 -17.89
CA SER A 142 -25.16 -19.73 -18.46
C SER A 142 -24.11 -19.40 -19.50
N CYS A 143 -24.46 -19.60 -20.77
CA CYS A 143 -23.54 -19.44 -21.88
C CYS A 143 -24.18 -18.81 -23.12
N SER A 144 -23.34 -18.14 -23.88
CA SER A 144 -23.57 -17.72 -25.25
C SER A 144 -22.46 -18.29 -26.11
N TYR A 145 -22.79 -18.65 -27.35
CA TYR A 145 -21.82 -19.22 -28.29
C TYR A 145 -22.12 -18.69 -29.69
N GLY A 146 -21.12 -18.73 -30.55
CA GLY A 146 -21.25 -18.26 -31.93
C GLY A 146 -20.17 -18.85 -32.82
N VAL A 147 -20.49 -19.02 -34.10
CA VAL A 147 -19.54 -19.52 -35.10
C VAL A 147 -19.58 -18.59 -36.30
N TYR A 148 -18.43 -18.00 -36.64
CA TYR A 148 -18.32 -16.91 -37.61
C TYR A 148 -17.27 -17.23 -38.68
N PRO A 149 -17.44 -16.76 -39.92
CA PRO A 149 -16.36 -16.76 -40.90
C PRO A 149 -15.22 -15.84 -40.43
N ALA A 150 -13.99 -16.22 -40.68
CA ALA A 150 -12.78 -15.48 -40.31
C ALA A 150 -11.78 -15.48 -41.46
N GLU A 151 -10.83 -14.52 -41.46
CA GLU A 151 -9.78 -14.39 -42.47
C GLU A 151 -10.31 -14.41 -43.91
N ASP A 152 -11.27 -13.53 -44.23
CA ASP A 152 -11.91 -13.49 -45.56
C ASP A 152 -12.47 -14.85 -46.02
N ASP A 153 -13.02 -15.62 -45.06
CA ASP A 153 -13.64 -16.94 -45.25
C ASP A 153 -12.63 -18.10 -45.48
N SER A 154 -11.32 -17.89 -45.23
CA SER A 154 -10.34 -18.99 -45.23
C SER A 154 -10.30 -19.79 -43.91
N ALA A 155 -10.87 -19.23 -42.84
CA ALA A 155 -10.97 -19.85 -41.54
C ALA A 155 -12.37 -19.69 -40.93
N VAL A 156 -12.68 -20.52 -39.93
CA VAL A 156 -13.91 -20.41 -39.13
C VAL A 156 -13.52 -20.13 -37.67
N ALA A 157 -14.06 -19.08 -37.10
CA ALA A 157 -13.94 -18.74 -35.69
C ALA A 157 -15.08 -19.36 -34.88
N ILE A 158 -14.75 -20.00 -33.76
CA ILE A 158 -15.69 -20.59 -32.81
C ILE A 158 -15.51 -19.87 -31.48
N LEU A 159 -16.57 -19.25 -30.99
CA LEU A 159 -16.58 -18.47 -29.76
C LEU A 159 -17.54 -19.12 -28.75
N LEU A 160 -17.10 -19.24 -27.51
CA LEU A 160 -17.93 -19.64 -26.37
C LEU A 160 -17.64 -18.71 -25.20
N VAL A 161 -18.70 -18.17 -24.61
CA VAL A 161 -18.64 -17.31 -23.42
C VAL A 161 -19.58 -17.90 -22.38
N ALA A 162 -19.09 -18.06 -21.15
CA ALA A 162 -19.92 -18.43 -20.02
C ALA A 162 -19.73 -17.43 -18.89
N ASN A 163 -20.84 -16.86 -18.43
CA ASN A 163 -20.87 -15.76 -17.49
C ASN A 163 -21.61 -16.18 -16.22
N ARG A 164 -21.03 -15.87 -15.06
CA ARG A 164 -21.70 -16.03 -13.77
C ARG A 164 -21.35 -14.86 -12.87
N TYR A 165 -22.35 -14.01 -12.64
CA TYR A 165 -22.22 -12.82 -11.80
C TYR A 165 -23.04 -13.00 -10.53
N SER A 166 -22.43 -12.72 -9.40
CA SER A 166 -23.07 -12.81 -8.10
C SER A 166 -22.62 -11.64 -7.22
N PRO A 167 -23.01 -10.40 -7.58
CA PRO A 167 -22.57 -9.20 -6.86
C PRO A 167 -23.02 -9.21 -5.39
N ASN A 168 -24.20 -9.77 -5.08
CA ASN A 168 -24.67 -9.95 -3.70
C ASN A 168 -23.77 -10.87 -2.86
N ASN A 169 -22.96 -11.72 -3.50
CA ASN A 169 -21.98 -12.59 -2.85
C ASN A 169 -20.54 -12.12 -3.13
N PHE A 170 -20.38 -10.88 -3.63
CA PHE A 170 -19.10 -10.23 -3.90
C PHE A 170 -18.17 -10.99 -4.85
N TRP A 171 -18.73 -11.66 -5.87
CA TRP A 171 -17.88 -12.29 -6.89
C TRP A 171 -18.50 -12.37 -8.27
N ASN A 172 -17.63 -12.31 -9.27
CA ASN A 172 -17.97 -12.39 -10.67
C ASN A 172 -16.97 -13.30 -11.40
N GLY A 173 -17.46 -14.05 -12.39
CA GLY A 173 -16.64 -14.95 -13.18
C GLY A 173 -17.04 -14.96 -14.65
N ARG A 174 -16.04 -15.02 -15.52
CA ARG A 174 -16.21 -15.14 -16.96
C ARG A 174 -15.22 -16.16 -17.53
N PHE A 175 -15.75 -17.07 -18.34
CA PHE A 175 -14.99 -18.00 -19.15
C PHE A 175 -15.16 -17.62 -20.61
N ARG A 176 -14.06 -17.56 -21.37
CA ARG A 176 -14.05 -17.26 -22.80
C ARG A 176 -13.17 -18.26 -23.52
N ALA A 177 -13.70 -18.91 -24.54
CA ALA A 177 -12.94 -19.76 -25.43
C ALA A 177 -13.07 -19.24 -26.86
N ILE A 178 -11.91 -19.02 -27.49
CA ILE A 178 -11.80 -18.52 -28.86
C ILE A 178 -10.96 -19.53 -29.62
N TYR A 179 -11.57 -20.17 -30.62
CA TYR A 179 -10.88 -21.11 -31.50
C TYR A 179 -10.99 -20.66 -32.95
N GLN A 180 -9.97 -20.94 -33.73
CA GLN A 180 -9.90 -20.69 -35.16
C GLN A 180 -9.51 -21.99 -35.86
N VAL A 181 -10.29 -22.35 -36.87
CA VAL A 181 -10.13 -23.56 -37.67
C VAL A 181 -9.92 -23.15 -39.13
N PRO A 182 -8.68 -23.24 -39.65
CA PRO A 182 -8.43 -23.07 -41.06
C PRO A 182 -9.17 -24.10 -41.92
N VAL A 183 -9.83 -23.68 -43.01
CA VAL A 183 -10.65 -24.57 -43.85
C VAL A 183 -9.91 -25.06 -45.10
N SER A 184 -8.63 -24.69 -45.27
CA SER A 184 -7.86 -24.93 -46.50
C SER A 184 -7.44 -26.39 -46.77
N SER A 185 -7.53 -27.31 -45.80
CA SER A 185 -7.04 -28.70 -45.93
C SER A 185 -7.92 -29.73 -45.21
N THR A 186 -7.83 -31.00 -45.65
CA THR A 186 -8.60 -32.13 -45.08
C THR A 186 -8.23 -32.48 -43.64
N SER A 187 -6.99 -32.22 -43.24
CA SER A 187 -6.52 -32.23 -41.84
C SER A 187 -5.94 -30.88 -41.49
N THR A 188 -6.30 -30.33 -40.33
CA THR A 188 -5.90 -28.97 -39.95
C THR A 188 -5.52 -28.90 -38.47
N THR A 189 -4.65 -27.95 -38.11
CA THR A 189 -4.41 -27.59 -36.72
C THR A 189 -5.37 -26.48 -36.29
N LEU A 190 -6.24 -26.79 -35.34
CA LEU A 190 -7.07 -25.83 -34.64
C LEU A 190 -6.20 -25.04 -33.66
N THR A 191 -6.24 -23.72 -33.77
CA THR A 191 -5.55 -22.80 -32.85
C THR A 191 -6.58 -22.06 -32.01
N GLY A 192 -6.25 -21.71 -30.78
CA GLY A 192 -7.18 -20.99 -29.94
C GLY A 192 -6.62 -20.61 -28.58
N LYS A 193 -7.47 -19.99 -27.77
CA LYS A 193 -7.13 -19.53 -26.42
C LYS A 193 -8.35 -19.71 -25.52
N ILE A 194 -8.09 -20.18 -24.30
CA ILE A 194 -9.07 -20.20 -23.21
C ILE A 194 -8.66 -19.15 -22.20
N HIS A 195 -9.58 -18.25 -21.86
CA HIS A 195 -9.43 -17.23 -20.85
C HIS A 195 -10.40 -17.50 -19.70
N VAL A 196 -9.89 -17.39 -18.47
CA VAL A 196 -10.70 -17.50 -17.25
C VAL A 196 -10.39 -16.31 -16.37
N ASP A 197 -11.43 -15.54 -16.07
CA ASP A 197 -11.38 -14.36 -15.21
C ASP A 197 -12.34 -14.58 -14.04
N VAL A 198 -11.85 -14.46 -12.82
CA VAL A 198 -12.67 -14.51 -11.60
C VAL A 198 -12.24 -13.38 -10.69
N HIS A 199 -13.19 -12.62 -10.18
CA HIS A 199 -12.97 -11.54 -9.24
C HIS A 199 -13.82 -11.80 -7.99
N TYR A 200 -13.18 -11.78 -6.82
CA TYR A 200 -13.81 -11.92 -5.51
C TYR A 200 -13.38 -10.74 -4.64
N TYR A 201 -14.36 -10.04 -4.06
CA TYR A 201 -14.14 -8.75 -3.41
C TYR A 201 -14.85 -8.59 -2.05
N GLU A 202 -15.13 -9.69 -1.35
CA GLU A 202 -15.59 -9.65 0.05
C GLU A 202 -14.40 -9.39 0.98
N ASP A 203 -14.42 -8.29 1.73
CA ASP A 203 -13.37 -7.89 2.70
C ASP A 203 -11.93 -7.85 2.14
N GLY A 204 -11.79 -7.73 0.82
CA GLY A 204 -10.51 -7.76 0.11
C GLY A 204 -10.70 -7.66 -1.40
N ASN A 205 -9.64 -7.83 -2.18
CA ASN A 205 -9.71 -7.94 -3.64
C ASN A 205 -8.78 -9.07 -4.09
N VAL A 206 -9.37 -10.13 -4.62
CA VAL A 206 -8.67 -11.28 -5.19
C VAL A 206 -9.16 -11.50 -6.61
N ALA A 207 -8.24 -11.39 -7.56
CA ALA A 207 -8.51 -11.65 -8.97
C ALA A 207 -7.68 -12.84 -9.48
N LEU A 208 -8.32 -13.73 -10.23
CA LEU A 208 -7.72 -14.75 -11.05
C LEU A 208 -7.86 -14.32 -12.52
N ASN A 209 -6.74 -14.20 -13.22
CA ASN A 209 -6.74 -14.02 -14.67
C ASN A 209 -5.77 -15.05 -15.26
N THR A 210 -6.29 -15.95 -16.10
CA THR A 210 -5.49 -16.99 -16.74
C THR A 210 -5.81 -17.07 -18.22
N THR A 211 -4.77 -17.25 -19.04
CA THR A 211 -4.88 -17.48 -20.48
C THR A 211 -4.10 -18.73 -20.84
N LYS A 212 -4.76 -19.71 -21.47
CA LYS A 212 -4.15 -20.94 -21.98
C LYS A 212 -4.23 -20.96 -23.51
N PRO A 213 -3.10 -20.90 -24.23
CA PRO A 213 -3.09 -21.15 -25.66
C PRO A 213 -3.33 -22.64 -25.95
N ILE A 214 -4.14 -22.92 -26.96
CA ILE A 214 -4.56 -24.25 -27.39
C ILE A 214 -4.13 -24.44 -28.84
N ASN A 215 -3.44 -25.54 -29.12
CA ASN A 215 -3.09 -25.99 -30.47
C ASN A 215 -3.42 -27.47 -30.58
N LEU A 216 -4.40 -27.83 -31.39
CA LEU A 216 -4.93 -29.20 -31.50
C LEU A 216 -4.91 -29.66 -32.95
N SER A 217 -4.32 -30.82 -33.21
CA SER A 217 -4.42 -31.46 -34.53
C SER A 217 -5.80 -32.09 -34.69
N VAL A 218 -6.55 -31.66 -35.71
CA VAL A 218 -7.86 -32.20 -36.05
C VAL A 218 -7.73 -33.08 -37.30
N PRO A 219 -8.08 -34.38 -37.21
CA PRO A 219 -7.90 -35.33 -38.29
C PRO A 219 -8.88 -35.13 -39.46
N SER A 220 -10.06 -34.58 -39.20
CA SER A 220 -11.06 -34.23 -40.22
C SER A 220 -11.78 -32.93 -39.84
N VAL A 221 -12.01 -32.05 -40.82
CA VAL A 221 -12.77 -30.81 -40.65
C VAL A 221 -14.28 -31.11 -40.59
N SER A 222 -14.70 -31.90 -39.60
CA SER A 222 -16.10 -32.18 -39.29
C SER A 222 -16.46 -31.60 -37.92
N ALA A 223 -17.70 -31.13 -37.77
CA ALA A 223 -18.15 -30.48 -36.54
C ALA A 223 -17.96 -31.39 -35.30
N GLU A 224 -18.35 -32.66 -35.41
CA GLU A 224 -18.22 -33.63 -34.32
C GLU A 224 -16.76 -33.84 -33.88
N SER A 225 -15.83 -33.97 -34.84
CA SER A 225 -14.41 -34.16 -34.53
C SER A 225 -13.81 -32.90 -33.89
N ILE A 226 -14.21 -31.72 -34.34
CA ILE A 226 -13.73 -30.44 -33.82
C ILE A 226 -14.23 -30.25 -32.38
N ILE A 227 -15.54 -30.38 -32.16
CA ILE A 227 -16.15 -30.18 -30.83
C ILE A 227 -15.66 -31.24 -29.82
N SER A 228 -15.49 -32.50 -30.23
CA SER A 228 -14.92 -33.54 -29.35
C SER A 228 -13.50 -33.20 -28.89
N ARG A 229 -12.66 -32.66 -29.79
CA ARG A 229 -11.30 -32.20 -29.44
C ARG A 229 -11.33 -30.98 -28.51
N ILE A 230 -12.22 -30.02 -28.77
CA ILE A 230 -12.42 -28.85 -27.91
C ILE A 230 -12.86 -29.30 -26.51
N ALA A 231 -13.89 -30.14 -26.40
CA ALA A 231 -14.39 -30.64 -25.13
C ALA A 231 -13.30 -31.35 -24.30
N THR A 232 -12.45 -32.14 -24.96
CA THR A 232 -11.32 -32.80 -24.30
C THR A 232 -10.31 -31.78 -23.77
N ALA A 233 -9.97 -30.76 -24.58
CA ALA A 233 -9.03 -29.71 -24.19
C ALA A 233 -9.56 -28.81 -23.07
N GLU A 234 -10.84 -28.46 -23.10
CA GLU A 234 -11.50 -27.70 -22.03
C GLU A 234 -11.50 -28.49 -20.71
N ARG A 235 -11.86 -29.79 -20.75
CA ARG A 235 -11.81 -30.66 -19.58
C ARG A 235 -10.39 -30.77 -19.01
N ASP A 236 -9.40 -31.03 -19.86
CA ASP A 236 -8.01 -31.16 -19.44
C ASP A 236 -7.50 -29.86 -18.78
N TYR A 237 -7.89 -28.70 -19.33
CA TYR A 237 -7.53 -27.41 -18.76
C TYR A 237 -8.22 -27.14 -17.42
N GLN A 238 -9.51 -27.47 -17.28
CA GLN A 238 -10.21 -27.36 -16.00
C GLN A 238 -9.55 -28.21 -14.92
N GLU A 239 -9.19 -29.45 -15.24
CA GLU A 239 -8.46 -30.32 -14.31
C GLU A 239 -7.05 -29.79 -14.00
N GLU A 240 -6.35 -29.24 -14.98
CA GLU A 240 -5.05 -28.59 -14.80
C GLU A 240 -5.16 -27.42 -13.82
N LEU A 241 -6.18 -26.55 -13.97
CA LEU A 241 -6.46 -25.45 -13.04
C LEU A 241 -6.72 -25.96 -11.62
N ASN A 242 -7.56 -26.98 -11.46
CA ASN A 242 -7.83 -27.59 -10.16
C ASN A 242 -6.55 -28.11 -9.47
N ARG A 243 -5.70 -28.82 -10.23
CA ARG A 243 -4.40 -29.29 -9.73
C ARG A 243 -3.45 -28.13 -9.42
N ALA A 244 -3.47 -27.06 -10.21
CA ALA A 244 -2.65 -25.88 -10.00
C ALA A 244 -3.02 -25.15 -8.70
N PHE A 245 -4.31 -25.05 -8.36
CA PHE A 245 -4.75 -24.46 -7.09
C PHE A 245 -4.25 -25.26 -5.88
N VAL A 246 -4.41 -26.58 -5.90
CA VAL A 246 -3.90 -27.46 -4.82
C VAL A 246 -2.38 -27.31 -4.67
N ARG A 247 -1.64 -27.35 -5.79
CA ARG A 247 -0.18 -27.18 -5.79
C ARG A 247 0.25 -25.81 -5.26
N THR A 248 -0.49 -24.75 -5.59
CA THR A 248 -0.16 -23.38 -5.15
C THR A 248 -0.41 -23.21 -3.66
N ALA A 249 -1.53 -23.74 -3.16
CA ALA A 249 -1.87 -23.73 -1.74
C ALA A 249 -0.87 -24.52 -0.88
N ASP A 250 -0.49 -25.72 -1.31
CA ASP A 250 0.41 -26.59 -0.54
C ASP A 250 1.91 -26.31 -0.76
N GLY A 251 2.27 -25.67 -1.87
CA GLY A 251 3.65 -25.35 -2.23
C GLY A 251 3.99 -23.89 -2.01
N ALA A 252 3.68 -23.06 -3.02
CA ALA A 252 4.14 -21.68 -3.10
C ALA A 252 3.70 -20.82 -1.90
N PHE A 253 2.42 -20.91 -1.49
CA PHE A 253 1.93 -20.12 -0.36
C PHE A 253 2.56 -20.52 0.98
N LYS A 254 2.79 -21.81 1.22
CA LYS A 254 3.54 -22.26 2.41
C LYS A 254 5.00 -21.82 2.40
N GLY A 255 5.59 -21.69 1.20
CA GLY A 255 6.94 -21.16 1.01
C GLY A 255 7.05 -19.67 1.35
N LEU A 256 6.02 -18.87 1.03
CA LEU A 256 5.98 -17.44 1.38
C LEU A 256 5.78 -17.22 2.88
N ARG A 257 4.77 -17.88 3.46
CA ARG A 257 4.45 -17.75 4.89
C ARG A 257 3.93 -19.06 5.43
N ARG A 258 4.63 -19.60 6.43
CA ARG A 258 4.18 -20.79 7.15
C ARG A 258 3.01 -20.42 8.06
N GLN A 259 2.00 -21.30 8.14
CA GLN A 259 0.88 -21.14 9.08
C GLN A 259 1.35 -21.14 10.54
N LEU A 260 2.40 -21.93 10.84
CA LEU A 260 3.09 -21.94 12.12
C LEU A 260 4.62 -21.92 11.90
N PRO A 261 5.38 -21.38 12.86
CA PRO A 261 6.83 -21.54 12.90
C PRO A 261 7.29 -22.99 12.77
N ILE A 262 8.58 -23.22 12.51
CA ILE A 262 9.16 -24.58 12.38
C ILE A 262 8.86 -25.46 13.60
N THR A 263 8.81 -24.84 14.78
CA THR A 263 8.47 -25.48 16.05
C THR A 263 7.04 -26.02 16.14
N ARG A 264 6.16 -25.69 15.17
CA ARG A 264 4.72 -26.05 15.15
C ARG A 264 3.96 -25.53 16.38
N GLN A 265 4.43 -24.46 16.99
CA GLN A 265 3.80 -23.78 18.11
C GLN A 265 3.65 -22.29 17.80
N LYS A 266 2.63 -21.64 18.36
CA LYS A 266 2.52 -20.18 18.27
C LYS A 266 3.75 -19.54 18.91
N VAL A 267 4.15 -18.39 18.40
CA VAL A 267 5.29 -17.64 18.92
C VAL A 267 5.00 -17.25 20.36
N GLU A 268 5.84 -17.73 21.28
CA GLU A 268 5.79 -17.32 22.68
C GLU A 268 6.49 -15.97 22.84
N TRP A 269 5.74 -14.89 22.71
CA TRP A 269 6.28 -13.52 22.73
C TRP A 269 7.07 -13.20 24.01
N GLU A 270 6.70 -13.78 25.15
CA GLU A 270 7.44 -13.64 26.42
C GLU A 270 8.86 -14.20 26.33
N LYS A 271 9.04 -15.33 25.63
CA LYS A 271 10.37 -15.93 25.40
C LYS A 271 11.14 -15.19 24.32
N VAL A 272 10.47 -14.63 23.31
CA VAL A 272 11.14 -13.86 22.24
C VAL A 272 11.91 -12.66 22.79
N GLY A 273 11.39 -11.99 23.83
CA GLY A 273 12.11 -10.91 24.53
C GLY A 273 13.32 -11.39 25.37
N GLY A 274 13.34 -12.67 25.76
CA GLY A 274 14.41 -13.29 26.55
C GLY A 274 15.47 -14.04 25.73
N TYR A 275 15.15 -14.44 24.48
CA TYR A 275 16.09 -15.09 23.58
C TYR A 275 17.19 -14.10 23.14
N ARG A 276 18.32 -14.13 23.83
CA ARG A 276 19.57 -13.53 23.34
C ARG A 276 20.12 -14.39 22.20
N LEU A 277 19.56 -14.24 21.00
CA LEU A 277 19.93 -14.99 19.79
C LEU A 277 21.45 -15.07 19.57
N GLY A 278 22.21 -14.06 19.99
CA GLY A 278 23.67 -14.03 19.88
C GLY A 278 24.41 -14.99 20.81
N GLN A 279 23.87 -15.40 21.96
CA GLN A 279 24.54 -16.33 22.87
C GLN A 279 24.39 -17.79 22.41
N ASP A 280 23.22 -18.17 21.92
CA ASP A 280 22.94 -19.55 21.49
C ASP A 280 23.53 -19.88 20.11
N ILE A 281 23.67 -18.90 19.22
CA ILE A 281 24.41 -19.07 17.95
C ILE A 281 25.93 -19.18 18.19
N SER A 282 26.45 -18.57 19.26
CA SER A 282 27.88 -18.68 19.64
C SER A 282 28.19 -19.91 20.50
N GLY A 283 27.17 -20.66 20.93
CA GLY A 283 27.23 -21.65 22.00
C GLY A 283 27.75 -23.03 21.61
N SER A 284 28.77 -23.15 20.75
CA SER A 284 29.59 -24.38 20.69
C SER A 284 30.62 -24.32 21.83
N ARG A 285 30.21 -24.66 23.05
CA ARG A 285 31.10 -24.71 24.23
C ARG A 285 31.90 -26.00 24.23
N GLY A 286 33.09 -25.95 23.63
CA GLY A 286 34.22 -26.78 24.03
C GLY A 286 34.67 -26.40 25.43
N ILE A 287 34.80 -27.39 26.30
CA ILE A 287 35.26 -27.27 27.68
C ILE A 287 36.74 -26.84 27.68
N THR A 288 37.08 -25.69 28.24
CA THR A 288 38.42 -25.50 28.82
C THR A 288 38.36 -24.55 30.02
N ARG A 289 38.83 -25.08 31.15
CA ARG A 289 38.99 -24.43 32.44
C ARG A 289 40.33 -23.71 32.42
N GLN A 290 40.40 -22.41 32.73
CA GLN A 290 41.67 -21.83 33.17
C GLN A 290 41.52 -20.59 34.07
N THR A 291 42.54 -20.50 34.92
CA THR A 291 42.73 -19.74 36.14
C THR A 291 43.10 -18.28 35.90
N ARG A 292 42.77 -17.44 36.88
CA ARG A 292 42.92 -15.98 36.90
C ARG A 292 44.38 -15.56 37.17
N ALA A 293 44.93 -14.68 36.32
CA ALA A 293 46.12 -13.84 36.55
C ALA A 293 45.85 -12.44 35.92
N PRO A 294 46.55 -11.36 36.33
CA PRO A 294 46.10 -9.98 36.10
C PRO A 294 46.27 -9.54 34.64
N SER A 295 45.31 -8.76 34.16
CA SER A 295 45.07 -8.43 32.75
C SER A 295 46.06 -7.41 32.17
N PRO A 296 46.59 -7.63 30.94
CA PRO A 296 47.07 -6.57 30.07
C PRO A 296 45.89 -5.86 29.35
N ILE A 297 46.18 -4.72 28.73
CA ILE A 297 45.25 -3.89 27.94
C ILE A 297 44.43 -4.76 26.97
N PRO A 298 43.09 -4.61 26.91
CA PRO A 298 42.24 -5.50 26.14
C PRO A 298 42.52 -5.36 24.63
N PRO A 299 42.52 -6.48 23.86
CA PRO A 299 42.67 -6.44 22.41
C PRO A 299 41.49 -5.71 21.75
N PHE A 300 41.72 -5.14 20.55
CA PHE A 300 40.71 -4.39 19.77
C PHE A 300 39.36 -5.11 19.62
N THR A 301 39.37 -6.44 19.61
CA THR A 301 38.18 -7.30 19.52
C THR A 301 37.27 -7.22 20.76
N GLU A 302 37.82 -7.06 21.97
CA GLU A 302 37.05 -6.89 23.19
C GLU A 302 36.43 -5.49 23.30
N VAL A 303 37.14 -4.46 22.83
CA VAL A 303 36.63 -3.08 22.77
C VAL A 303 35.48 -2.99 21.76
N ALA A 304 35.61 -3.63 20.60
CA ALA A 304 34.53 -3.70 19.60
C ALA A 304 33.30 -4.45 20.15
N ALA A 305 33.51 -5.58 20.84
CA ALA A 305 32.41 -6.32 21.46
C ALA A 305 31.69 -5.52 22.57
N ALA A 306 32.44 -4.76 23.38
CA ALA A 306 31.89 -3.88 24.41
C ALA A 306 31.09 -2.72 23.79
N MET A 307 31.60 -2.09 22.73
CA MET A 307 30.91 -1.03 21.99
C MET A 307 29.60 -1.52 21.35
N ILE A 308 29.61 -2.72 20.75
CA ILE A 308 28.41 -3.33 20.16
C ILE A 308 27.40 -3.67 21.26
N GLY A 309 27.87 -4.14 22.41
CA GLY A 309 27.02 -4.38 23.58
C GLY A 309 26.37 -3.10 24.11
N GLN A 310 27.11 -2.00 24.19
CA GLN A 310 26.58 -0.70 24.61
C GLN A 310 25.59 -0.14 23.59
N PHE A 311 25.91 -0.23 22.29
CA PHE A 311 24.99 0.15 21.21
C PHE A 311 23.67 -0.61 21.26
N SER A 312 23.75 -1.92 21.48
CA SER A 312 22.58 -2.78 21.62
C SER A 312 21.68 -2.31 22.77
N ARG A 313 22.24 -1.98 23.94
CA ARG A 313 21.43 -1.49 25.06
C ARG A 313 20.85 -0.11 24.79
N PHE A 314 21.60 0.77 24.14
CA PHE A 314 21.13 2.10 23.76
C PHE A 314 19.90 2.03 22.84
N VAL A 315 19.97 1.26 21.75
CA VAL A 315 18.86 1.12 20.79
C VAL A 315 17.67 0.35 21.39
N ASN A 316 17.91 -0.54 22.37
CA ASN A 316 16.83 -1.22 23.09
C ASN A 316 16.17 -0.36 24.18
N SER A 317 16.73 0.81 24.50
CA SER A 317 16.04 1.79 25.35
C SER A 317 15.03 2.58 24.51
N GLY A 318 13.81 2.80 25.02
CA GLY A 318 12.79 3.56 24.28
C GLY A 318 13.27 4.96 23.88
N ALA A 319 14.04 5.63 24.75
CA ALA A 319 14.62 6.93 24.47
C ALA A 319 15.76 6.87 23.42
N GLY A 320 16.63 5.86 23.49
CA GLY A 320 17.72 5.69 22.51
C GLY A 320 17.20 5.26 21.14
N LEU A 321 16.14 4.46 21.08
CA LEU A 321 15.46 4.13 19.82
C LEU A 321 14.82 5.38 19.19
N GLU A 322 14.10 6.20 19.96
CA GLU A 322 13.53 7.46 19.46
C GLU A 322 14.61 8.38 18.88
N LYS A 323 15.75 8.53 19.57
CA LYS A 323 16.87 9.33 19.08
C LYS A 323 17.53 8.72 17.84
N THR A 324 17.62 7.40 17.76
CA THR A 324 18.12 6.71 16.56
C THR A 324 17.20 6.98 15.37
N LEU A 325 15.88 6.86 15.55
CA LEU A 325 14.90 7.19 14.52
C LEU A 325 14.97 8.66 14.11
N ARG A 326 15.16 9.58 15.08
CA ARG A 326 15.36 11.01 14.81
C ARG A 326 16.58 11.26 13.95
N LEU A 327 17.69 10.57 14.22
CA LEU A 327 18.93 10.69 13.46
C LEU A 327 18.74 10.17 12.02
N VAL A 328 18.12 9.01 11.85
CA VAL A 328 17.83 8.45 10.51
C VAL A 328 16.90 9.36 9.72
N GLN A 329 15.88 9.93 10.36
CA GLN A 329 14.99 10.92 9.75
C GLN A 329 15.76 12.15 9.26
N ALA A 330 16.65 12.71 10.09
CA ALA A 330 17.45 13.88 9.74
C ALA A 330 18.41 13.60 8.58
N VAL A 331 19.04 12.42 8.57
CA VAL A 331 19.91 11.98 7.46
C VAL A 331 19.09 11.80 6.17
N ALA A 332 17.90 11.19 6.24
CA ALA A 332 17.02 11.06 5.08
C ALA A 332 16.60 12.42 4.51
N GLN A 333 16.33 13.40 5.37
CA GLN A 333 16.03 14.78 4.98
C GLN A 333 17.22 15.45 4.28
N ILE A 334 18.43 15.36 4.83
CA ILE A 334 19.64 15.92 4.20
C ILE A 334 19.88 15.25 2.85
N ALA A 335 19.81 13.92 2.79
CA ALA A 335 20.01 13.17 1.55
C ALA A 335 18.96 13.51 0.48
N ALA A 336 17.70 13.77 0.87
CA ALA A 336 16.65 14.17 -0.05
C ALA A 336 17.00 15.49 -0.76
N VAL A 337 17.59 16.47 -0.07
CA VAL A 337 18.00 17.77 -0.66
C VAL A 337 19.06 17.60 -1.75
N PHE A 338 19.95 16.60 -1.63
CA PHE A 338 21.03 16.37 -2.60
C PHE A 338 20.71 15.32 -3.67
N THR A 339 19.48 14.81 -3.69
CA THR A 339 19.05 13.79 -4.66
C THR A 339 17.95 14.32 -5.55
N VAL A 340 17.81 13.74 -6.76
CA VAL A 340 16.79 14.13 -7.73
C VAL A 340 16.00 12.90 -8.22
N GLY A 341 14.81 13.15 -8.77
CA GLY A 341 13.96 12.10 -9.33
C GLY A 341 13.32 11.19 -8.28
N SER A 342 13.13 9.92 -8.62
CA SER A 342 12.40 8.96 -7.79
C SER A 342 13.07 8.66 -6.44
N THR A 343 14.40 8.79 -6.35
CA THR A 343 15.15 8.62 -5.10
C THR A 343 14.83 9.70 -4.07
N ALA A 344 14.70 10.97 -4.51
CA ALA A 344 14.35 12.09 -3.64
C ALA A 344 12.94 11.92 -3.06
N VAL A 345 12.00 11.44 -3.88
CA VAL A 345 10.63 11.10 -3.43
C VAL A 345 10.67 10.02 -2.35
N ARG A 346 11.40 8.92 -2.58
CA ARG A 346 11.53 7.83 -1.59
C ARG A 346 12.14 8.30 -0.27
N LEU A 347 13.17 9.14 -0.30
CA LEU A 347 13.80 9.69 0.89
C LEU A 347 12.87 10.65 1.64
N THR A 348 12.07 11.43 0.91
CA THR A 348 11.04 12.30 1.49
C THR A 348 9.93 11.48 2.15
N THR A 349 9.46 10.41 1.50
CA THR A 349 8.51 9.46 2.10
C THR A 349 9.10 8.82 3.36
N ALA A 350 10.37 8.39 3.33
CA ALA A 350 11.04 7.83 4.50
C ALA A 350 11.13 8.86 5.65
N LYS A 351 11.48 10.11 5.38
CA LYS A 351 11.46 11.22 6.35
C LYS A 351 10.10 11.34 7.02
N LEU A 352 9.01 11.37 6.25
CA LEU A 352 7.65 11.51 6.75
C LEU A 352 7.21 10.31 7.60
N GLN A 353 7.48 9.08 7.15
CA GLN A 353 7.14 7.86 7.89
C GLN A 353 7.93 7.72 9.20
N LEU A 354 9.21 8.11 9.20
CA LEU A 354 10.02 8.15 10.42
C LEU A 354 9.54 9.23 11.40
N ALA A 355 9.13 10.40 10.89
CA ALA A 355 8.54 11.44 11.71
C ALA A 355 7.23 10.97 12.38
N LEU A 356 6.35 10.31 11.61
CA LEU A 356 5.12 9.71 12.14
C LEU A 356 5.43 8.63 13.19
N THR A 357 6.38 7.73 12.90
CA THR A 357 6.82 6.69 13.85
C THR A 357 7.24 7.29 15.20
N ARG A 358 7.96 8.41 15.17
CA ARG A 358 8.40 9.12 16.38
C ARG A 358 7.28 9.82 17.14
N ARG A 359 6.16 10.16 16.48
CA ARG A 359 4.98 10.66 17.20
C ARG A 359 4.40 9.57 18.12
N PHE A 360 4.36 8.32 17.69
CA PHE A 360 3.89 7.21 18.54
C PHE A 360 4.71 7.03 19.81
N PHE A 361 6.04 7.19 19.76
CA PHE A 361 6.89 7.12 20.95
C PHE A 361 6.58 8.23 21.98
N ARG A 362 5.98 9.34 21.54
CA ARG A 362 5.66 10.51 22.36
C ARG A 362 4.16 10.67 22.63
N PHE A 363 3.33 9.71 22.21
CA PHE A 363 1.86 9.76 22.28
C PHE A 363 1.30 9.99 23.70
N PHE A 364 2.02 9.54 24.73
CA PHE A 364 1.64 9.79 26.13
C PHE A 364 2.50 10.87 26.80
N GLY A 365 3.27 11.64 26.04
CA GLY A 365 4.16 12.69 26.53
C GLY A 365 3.43 13.82 27.26
N PHE A 366 2.15 14.02 26.97
CA PHE A 366 1.31 14.99 27.70
C PHE A 366 1.13 14.60 29.18
N LEU A 367 1.08 13.30 29.50
CA LEU A 367 0.92 12.83 30.89
C LEU A 367 2.12 13.21 31.75
N GLU A 368 3.33 12.98 31.24
CA GLU A 368 4.56 13.38 31.93
C GLU A 368 4.64 14.90 32.11
N SER A 369 4.24 15.64 31.07
CA SER A 369 4.23 17.11 31.10
C SER A 369 3.27 17.64 32.16
N PHE A 370 2.03 17.15 32.21
CA PHE A 370 1.05 17.56 33.21
C PHE A 370 1.38 17.05 34.62
N GLN A 371 2.02 15.89 34.76
CA GLN A 371 2.53 15.42 36.04
C GLN A 371 3.59 16.39 36.60
N ARG A 372 4.49 16.90 35.74
CA ARG A 372 5.49 17.92 36.11
C ARG A 372 4.83 19.26 36.47
N VAL A 373 3.81 19.68 35.74
CA VAL A 373 2.98 20.86 36.09
C VAL A 373 2.35 20.68 37.47
N SER A 374 1.66 19.57 37.71
CA SER A 374 1.02 19.27 39.01
C SER A 374 2.03 19.26 40.16
N ALA A 375 3.20 18.66 39.96
CA ALA A 375 4.27 18.64 40.95
C ALA A 375 4.84 20.03 41.27
N LEU A 376 4.86 20.94 40.30
CA LEU A 376 5.28 22.34 40.50
C LEU A 376 4.21 23.16 41.20
N LEU A 377 2.92 22.90 40.92
CA LEU A 377 1.80 23.54 41.59
C LEU A 377 1.70 23.14 43.08
N GLY A 378 2.05 21.90 43.42
CA GLY A 378 2.02 21.37 44.79
C GLY A 378 3.23 21.72 45.68
N LYS A 379 4.23 22.43 45.16
CA LYS A 379 5.45 22.82 45.91
C LYS A 379 5.56 24.34 46.01
N ALA A 380 6.38 24.84 46.94
CA ALA A 380 6.79 26.26 47.03
C ALA A 380 7.60 26.77 45.81
N GLY A 381 7.64 26.00 44.71
CA GLY A 381 8.37 26.31 43.48
C GLY A 381 7.85 27.55 42.74
N MET A 382 6.58 27.94 42.96
CA MET A 382 6.03 29.21 42.48
C MET A 382 6.67 30.45 43.12
N GLY A 383 7.51 30.29 44.15
CA GLY A 383 8.23 31.41 44.77
C GLY A 383 9.44 31.92 43.97
N THR A 384 9.78 31.30 42.83
CA THR A 384 10.98 31.65 42.05
C THR A 384 10.65 31.85 40.58
N VAL A 385 11.37 32.77 39.91
CA VAL A 385 11.24 33.02 38.46
C VAL A 385 11.52 31.74 37.66
N ALA A 386 12.50 30.94 38.07
CA ALA A 386 12.80 29.65 37.43
C ALA A 386 11.64 28.66 37.52
N GLY A 387 10.91 28.63 38.65
CA GLY A 387 9.73 27.77 38.81
C GLY A 387 8.55 28.20 37.94
N TRP A 388 8.32 29.50 37.76
CA TRP A 388 7.31 30.01 36.82
C TRP A 388 7.65 29.69 35.37
N LEU A 389 8.93 29.82 34.98
CA LEU A 389 9.40 29.46 33.64
C LEU A 389 9.24 27.95 33.37
N ASP A 390 9.58 27.11 34.35
CA ASP A 390 9.37 25.66 34.24
C ASP A 390 7.89 25.30 34.16
N LEU A 391 7.03 25.94 34.97
CA LEU A 391 5.58 25.72 34.93
C LEU A 391 5.02 26.02 33.54
N ALA A 392 5.33 27.21 33.00
CA ALA A 392 4.86 27.63 31.68
C ALA A 392 5.40 26.72 30.56
N LYS A 393 6.67 26.32 30.64
CA LYS A 393 7.30 25.36 29.71
C LYS A 393 6.53 24.04 29.67
N TRP A 394 6.28 23.43 30.83
CA TRP A 394 5.62 22.12 30.88
C TRP A 394 4.14 22.18 30.49
N THR A 395 3.46 23.30 30.77
CA THR A 395 2.10 23.53 30.25
C THR A 395 2.10 23.61 28.73
N CYS A 396 3.03 24.35 28.13
CA CYS A 396 3.13 24.45 26.67
C CYS A 396 3.48 23.09 26.02
N PHE A 397 4.41 22.33 26.59
CA PHE A 397 4.70 20.96 26.11
C PHE A 397 3.48 20.04 26.22
N GLY A 398 2.74 20.09 27.32
CA GLY A 398 1.52 19.30 27.51
C GLY A 398 0.46 19.61 26.45
N LEU A 399 0.20 20.90 26.19
CA LEU A 399 -0.75 21.33 25.16
C LEU A 399 -0.28 20.95 23.75
N TYR A 400 1.02 21.08 23.45
CA TYR A 400 1.60 20.63 22.18
C TYR A 400 1.31 19.15 21.93
N PHE A 401 1.60 18.27 22.90
CA PHE A 401 1.37 16.83 22.73
C PHE A 401 -0.12 16.52 22.54
N VAL A 402 -1.01 17.10 23.35
CA VAL A 402 -2.45 16.88 23.19
C VAL A 402 -2.94 17.27 21.79
N LEU A 403 -2.51 18.42 21.27
CA LEU A 403 -2.91 18.88 19.94
C LEU A 403 -2.28 18.03 18.83
N GLU A 404 -1.01 17.62 18.96
CA GLU A 404 -0.37 16.69 18.02
C GLU A 404 -1.08 15.34 17.99
N ASP A 405 -1.43 14.79 19.16
CA ASP A 405 -2.09 13.48 19.30
C ASP A 405 -3.53 13.49 18.74
N LEU A 406 -4.25 14.61 18.84
CA LEU A 406 -5.58 14.77 18.22
C LEU A 406 -5.53 14.62 16.69
N THR A 407 -4.40 14.93 16.06
CA THR A 407 -4.22 14.82 14.60
C THR A 407 -3.62 13.49 14.16
N MET A 408 -3.41 12.53 15.07
CA MET A 408 -2.73 11.28 14.78
C MET A 408 -3.44 10.44 13.71
N LEU A 409 -4.77 10.32 13.79
CA LEU A 409 -5.56 9.54 12.81
C LEU A 409 -5.53 10.16 11.41
N HIS A 410 -5.46 11.49 11.32
CA HIS A 410 -5.24 12.19 10.06
C HIS A 410 -3.84 11.87 9.51
N ALA A 411 -2.81 11.98 10.35
CA ALA A 411 -1.42 11.71 9.95
C ALA A 411 -1.18 10.25 9.51
N MET A 412 -2.00 9.30 9.97
CA MET A 412 -1.99 7.90 9.55
C MET A 412 -2.74 7.64 8.23
N GLY A 413 -3.51 8.61 7.72
CA GLY A 413 -4.38 8.43 6.56
C GLY A 413 -5.64 7.60 6.85
N VAL A 414 -6.02 7.42 8.12
CA VAL A 414 -7.20 6.64 8.53
C VAL A 414 -8.46 7.51 8.48
N TYR A 415 -8.39 8.73 9.03
CA TYR A 415 -9.52 9.65 9.07
C TYR A 415 -9.04 11.08 8.81
N ALA A 416 -9.30 11.58 7.60
CA ALA A 416 -8.90 12.92 7.20
C ALA A 416 -9.87 13.96 7.78
N VAL A 417 -9.32 14.89 8.55
CA VAL A 417 -10.05 16.04 9.13
C VAL A 417 -9.63 17.36 8.49
N SER A 418 -10.59 18.26 8.27
CA SER A 418 -10.38 19.58 7.64
C SER A 418 -9.69 20.60 8.56
N TRP A 419 -9.73 20.39 9.88
CA TRP A 419 -9.15 21.28 10.88
C TRP A 419 -7.70 20.95 11.26
N GLU A 420 -7.08 19.95 10.62
CA GLU A 420 -5.72 19.49 10.95
C GLU A 420 -4.69 20.61 10.86
N ALA A 421 -4.70 21.39 9.78
CA ALA A 421 -3.70 22.42 9.54
C ALA A 421 -3.70 23.51 10.63
N GLU A 422 -4.89 23.89 11.12
CA GLU A 422 -5.01 24.89 12.19
C GLU A 422 -4.57 24.30 13.53
N VAL A 423 -5.00 23.08 13.86
CA VAL A 423 -4.58 22.41 15.10
C VAL A 423 -3.07 22.19 15.12
N MET A 424 -2.47 21.78 14.00
CA MET A 424 -1.02 21.62 13.89
C MET A 424 -0.27 22.95 13.98
N ARG A 425 -0.82 24.04 13.44
CA ARG A 425 -0.27 25.40 13.64
C ARG A 425 -0.26 25.78 15.11
N GLN A 426 -1.35 25.55 15.84
CA GLN A 426 -1.41 25.82 17.28
C GLN A 426 -0.44 24.91 18.07
N ALA A 427 -0.37 23.62 17.73
CA ALA A 427 0.55 22.66 18.34
C ALA A 427 2.01 23.13 18.19
N ASN A 428 2.43 23.49 16.98
CA ASN A 428 3.79 23.97 16.70
C ASN A 428 4.08 25.31 17.42
N THR A 429 3.06 26.16 17.59
CA THR A 429 3.17 27.41 18.37
C THR A 429 3.48 27.13 19.84
N PHE A 430 2.74 26.21 20.46
CA PHE A 430 3.03 25.78 21.84
C PHE A 430 4.39 25.11 21.97
N TRP A 431 4.80 24.32 20.97
CA TRP A 431 6.13 23.72 20.96
C TRP A 431 7.24 24.77 20.92
N PHE A 432 7.11 25.79 20.06
CA PHE A 432 8.03 26.92 20.00
C PHE A 432 8.12 27.65 21.34
N TYR A 433 6.98 28.00 21.95
CA TYR A 433 6.96 28.67 23.25
C TYR A 433 7.60 27.82 24.36
N ALA A 434 7.36 26.50 24.36
CA ALA A 434 7.96 25.61 25.34
C ALA A 434 9.49 25.60 25.27
N LEU A 435 10.06 25.57 24.05
CA LEU A 435 11.50 25.64 23.82
C LEU A 435 12.07 27.02 24.15
N ALA A 436 11.39 28.10 23.78
CA ALA A 436 11.81 29.46 24.12
C ALA A 436 11.84 29.69 25.65
N LEU A 437 10.84 29.19 26.37
CA LEU A 437 10.78 29.23 27.83
C LEU A 437 11.87 28.36 28.47
N SER A 438 12.18 27.19 27.86
CA SER A 438 13.29 26.33 28.28
C SER A 438 14.64 27.04 28.15
N LEU A 439 14.87 27.73 27.03
CA LEU A 439 16.08 28.50 26.78
C LEU A 439 16.18 29.70 27.74
N ALA A 440 15.09 30.46 27.92
CA ALA A 440 15.02 31.56 28.88
C ALA A 440 15.31 31.09 30.32
N GLY A 441 14.76 29.94 30.72
CA GLY A 441 15.05 29.34 32.03
C GLY A 441 16.50 28.86 32.17
N THR A 442 17.11 28.39 31.09
CA THR A 442 18.53 27.97 31.08
C THR A 442 19.44 29.19 31.20
N LEU A 443 19.16 30.26 30.46
CA LEU A 443 19.87 31.55 30.55
C LEU A 443 19.70 32.18 31.93
N TYR A 444 18.49 32.19 32.49
CA TYR A 444 18.23 32.70 33.83
C TYR A 444 19.08 31.97 34.88
N ARG A 445 19.16 30.63 34.82
CA ARG A 445 20.00 29.84 35.73
C ARG A 445 21.50 30.09 35.51
N PHE A 446 21.91 30.37 34.29
CA PHE A 446 23.29 30.72 33.97
C PHE A 446 23.71 32.07 34.60
N PHE A 447 22.84 33.09 34.51
CA PHE A 447 23.12 34.43 35.07
C PHE A 447 22.82 34.56 36.56
N SER A 448 21.94 33.72 37.12
CA SER A 448 21.55 33.76 38.53
C SER A 448 22.39 32.86 39.43
N ALA A 449 23.37 32.13 38.88
CA ALA A 449 24.25 31.26 39.66
C ALA A 449 25.26 32.11 40.46
N PRO A 450 25.43 31.88 41.78
CA PRO A 450 26.48 32.54 42.54
C PRO A 450 27.86 32.07 42.06
N VAL A 451 28.70 33.01 41.61
CA VAL A 451 30.09 32.75 41.22
C VAL A 451 30.89 32.42 42.49
N LEU A 452 31.21 31.15 42.72
CA LEU A 452 32.20 30.74 43.72
C LEU A 452 33.59 30.71 43.07
N PRO A 453 34.61 31.38 43.65
CA PRO A 453 35.95 31.37 43.10
C PRO A 453 36.60 29.97 43.21
N PRO A 454 37.45 29.57 42.24
CA PRO A 454 38.13 28.30 42.30
C PRO A 454 39.33 28.40 43.26
N ASN A 455 39.48 27.39 44.12
CA ASN A 455 40.55 27.15 45.10
C ASN A 455 40.42 27.82 46.48
N SER A 456 39.94 27.03 47.44
CA SER A 456 40.67 26.86 48.71
C SER A 456 40.67 25.40 49.14
N LYS A 457 41.79 24.69 48.88
CA LYS A 457 42.13 23.50 49.66
C LYS A 457 42.56 23.95 51.05
N LYS A 458 41.86 23.51 52.11
CA LYS A 458 42.44 23.02 53.39
C LYS A 458 41.38 22.85 54.49
N GLY A 459 41.50 21.75 55.22
CA GLY A 459 41.18 21.70 56.66
C GLY A 459 39.86 21.03 57.02
N ALA A 460 39.97 19.82 57.58
CA ALA A 460 38.86 19.07 58.14
C ALA A 460 38.21 19.76 59.35
N ARG A 461 36.87 19.69 59.46
CA ARG A 461 36.15 19.32 60.69
C ARG A 461 34.68 18.99 60.40
N LYS A 462 34.19 17.97 61.12
CA LYS A 462 32.80 17.46 61.10
C LYS A 462 31.79 18.55 61.44
N ASN A 463 30.61 18.43 60.83
CA ASN A 463 29.38 19.25 60.96
C ASN A 463 29.35 20.54 60.14
N GLU A 464 29.00 20.42 58.87
CA GLU A 464 28.34 21.49 58.12
C GLU A 464 27.41 20.87 57.07
N LYS A 465 26.19 21.42 56.95
CA LYS A 465 25.21 21.02 55.93
C LYS A 465 25.89 21.04 54.56
N SER A 466 25.75 19.95 53.79
CA SER A 466 26.24 19.86 52.42
C SER A 466 25.82 21.10 51.63
N VAL A 467 26.79 21.94 51.29
CA VAL A 467 26.59 23.06 50.37
C VAL A 467 26.06 22.46 49.06
N PRO A 468 24.91 22.90 48.52
CA PRO A 468 24.39 22.37 47.28
C PRO A 468 25.41 22.64 46.17
N ALA A 469 25.80 21.59 45.45
CA ALA A 469 26.68 21.70 44.29
C ALA A 469 26.09 22.76 43.34
N GLY A 470 26.92 23.70 42.90
CA GLY A 470 26.52 24.69 41.90
C GLY A 470 26.02 24.01 40.63
N PRO A 471 25.22 24.71 39.79
CA PRO A 471 24.66 24.14 38.59
C PRO A 471 25.76 23.58 37.67
N ASP A 472 25.55 22.37 37.13
CA ASP A 472 26.45 21.78 36.13
C ASP A 472 26.40 22.62 34.85
N THR A 473 27.37 23.52 34.72
CA THR A 473 27.49 24.45 33.60
C THR A 473 27.61 23.72 32.26
N ALA A 474 28.22 22.53 32.24
CA ALA A 474 28.32 21.74 31.01
C ALA A 474 26.96 21.15 30.59
N ALA A 475 26.13 20.73 31.55
CA ALA A 475 24.77 20.27 31.28
C ALA A 475 23.86 21.41 30.80
N LEU A 476 23.97 22.60 31.41
CA LEU A 476 23.22 23.79 30.97
C LEU A 476 23.59 24.22 29.54
N VAL A 477 24.89 24.20 29.19
CA VAL A 477 25.34 24.50 27.82
C VAL A 477 24.83 23.47 26.82
N ARG A 478 24.87 22.17 27.15
CA ARG A 478 24.30 21.11 26.28
C ARG A 478 22.80 21.32 26.05
N GLN A 479 22.04 21.62 27.12
CA GLN A 479 20.61 21.91 27.02
C GLN A 479 20.33 23.14 26.15
N ALA A 480 21.10 24.23 26.32
CA ALA A 480 20.95 25.43 25.52
C ALA A 480 21.21 25.18 24.03
N ILE A 481 22.24 24.39 23.69
CA ILE A 481 22.54 24.00 22.30
C ILE A 481 21.37 23.19 21.70
N VAL A 482 20.88 22.18 22.43
CA VAL A 482 19.78 21.33 21.98
C VAL A 482 18.51 22.15 21.76
N ASP A 483 18.13 22.97 22.74
CA ASP A 483 16.91 23.80 22.66
C ASP A 483 17.01 24.84 21.54
N SER A 484 18.19 25.43 21.32
CA SER A 484 18.39 26.40 20.22
C SER A 484 18.29 25.75 18.84
N CYS A 485 18.86 24.56 18.66
CA CYS A 485 18.74 23.81 17.41
C CYS A 485 17.31 23.31 17.17
N ASP A 486 16.63 22.85 18.22
CA ASP A 486 15.25 22.34 18.11
C ASP A 486 14.22 23.44 17.90
N LEU A 487 14.49 24.68 18.35
CA LEU A 487 13.59 25.84 18.18
C LEU A 487 13.39 26.22 16.71
N LEU A 488 14.36 25.93 15.84
CA LEU A 488 14.27 26.19 14.41
C LEU A 488 13.21 25.34 13.71
N ILE A 489 12.89 24.17 14.25
CA ILE A 489 11.93 23.24 13.64
C ILE A 489 10.50 23.79 13.67
N PRO A 490 9.91 24.14 14.84
CA PRO A 490 8.60 24.76 14.85
C PRO A 490 8.62 26.16 14.22
N ALA A 491 9.74 26.88 14.24
CA ALA A 491 9.86 28.18 13.58
C ALA A 491 9.70 28.08 12.05
N GLU A 492 10.26 27.05 11.41
CA GLU A 492 10.02 26.76 10.00
C GLU A 492 8.56 26.32 9.75
N LEU A 493 8.04 25.39 10.57
CA LEU A 493 6.69 24.86 10.40
C LEU A 493 5.59 25.94 10.54
N LEU A 494 5.89 27.03 11.26
CA LEU A 494 5.02 28.20 11.42
C LEU A 494 5.26 29.29 10.37
N ASP A 495 6.24 29.11 9.48
CA ASP A 495 6.71 30.10 8.51
C ASP A 495 7.22 31.40 9.16
N TRP A 496 7.73 31.31 10.39
CA TRP A 496 8.31 32.46 11.10
C TRP A 496 9.77 32.69 10.71
N MET A 497 10.48 31.63 10.31
CA MET A 497 11.86 31.70 9.86
C MET A 497 12.11 30.63 8.78
N PRO A 498 12.16 31.00 7.49
CA PRO A 498 12.42 30.07 6.39
C PRO A 498 13.94 29.80 6.26
N THR A 499 14.41 28.82 7.01
CA THR A 499 15.80 28.32 7.03
C THR A 499 16.06 27.26 5.97
N GLY A 500 15.02 26.55 5.52
CA GLY A 500 15.09 25.50 4.50
C GLY A 500 15.50 24.12 5.01
N ASP A 501 15.15 23.09 4.24
CA ASP A 501 15.26 21.67 4.63
C ASP A 501 16.67 21.22 5.00
N LEU A 502 17.72 21.79 4.39
CA LEU A 502 19.11 21.43 4.68
C LEU A 502 19.52 21.88 6.08
N VAL A 503 19.22 23.13 6.43
CA VAL A 503 19.59 23.72 7.72
C VAL A 503 18.87 22.97 8.84
N LEU A 504 17.58 22.68 8.66
CA LEU A 504 16.79 21.87 9.59
C LEU A 504 17.35 20.45 9.75
N GLY A 505 17.74 19.81 8.65
CA GLY A 505 18.35 18.48 8.71
C GLY A 505 19.63 18.49 9.55
N VAL A 506 20.51 19.47 9.33
CA VAL A 506 21.78 19.59 10.06
C VAL A 506 21.55 19.91 11.55
N THR A 507 20.66 20.84 11.88
CA THR A 507 20.37 21.22 13.28
C THR A 507 19.73 20.05 14.04
N MET A 508 18.87 19.27 13.38
CA MET A 508 18.33 18.02 13.92
C MET A 508 19.40 16.97 14.20
N VAL A 509 20.42 16.82 13.33
CA VAL A 509 21.54 15.92 13.60
C VAL A 509 22.31 16.38 14.85
N VAL A 510 22.65 17.66 14.92
CA VAL A 510 23.40 18.23 16.06
C VAL A 510 22.65 18.02 17.37
N SER A 511 21.37 18.40 17.44
CA SER A 511 20.59 18.27 18.67
C SER A 511 20.38 16.80 19.08
N THR A 512 20.25 15.89 18.11
CA THR A 512 20.09 14.45 18.36
C THR A 512 21.38 13.82 18.87
N VAL A 513 22.54 14.15 18.31
CA VAL A 513 23.83 13.62 18.77
C VAL A 513 24.16 14.13 20.18
N VAL A 514 23.93 15.42 20.43
CA VAL A 514 24.19 16.03 21.74
C VAL A 514 23.27 15.43 22.81
N SER A 515 21.96 15.32 22.55
CA SER A 515 21.01 14.74 23.50
C SER A 515 21.12 13.22 23.64
N GLY A 516 21.54 12.52 22.58
CA GLY A 516 21.78 11.08 22.58
C GLY A 516 22.97 10.67 23.43
N ARG A 517 23.98 11.55 23.60
CA ARG A 517 25.15 11.29 24.44
C ARG A 517 24.79 11.00 25.90
N ASP A 518 23.88 11.77 26.48
CA ASP A 518 23.53 11.60 27.90
C ASP A 518 22.82 10.26 28.14
N ILE A 519 22.03 9.80 27.15
CA ILE A 519 21.41 8.48 27.15
C ILE A 519 22.48 7.39 26.91
N TRP A 520 23.42 7.60 25.99
CA TRP A 520 24.50 6.66 25.70
C TRP A 520 25.39 6.38 26.91
N VAL A 521 25.72 7.41 27.69
CA VAL A 521 26.54 7.27 28.90
C VAL A 521 25.77 6.61 30.04
N GLY A 522 24.43 6.72 30.04
CA GLY A 522 23.56 6.15 31.08
C GLY A 522 23.26 4.66 30.94
N VAL A 523 23.68 4.01 29.85
CA VAL A 523 23.30 2.64 29.46
C VAL A 523 24.55 1.77 29.22
#